data_AF-A0A9J9QCJ0-F1
#
_entry.id   AF-A0A9J9QCJ0-F1
#
_cell.length_a   1.000
_cell.length_b   1.000
_cell.length_c   1.000
_cell.angle_alpha   90.00
_cell.angle_beta   90.00
_cell.angle_gamma   90.00
#
_symmetry.space_group_name_H-M   'P 1'
#
loop_
_entity.id
_entity.type
_entity.pdbx_description
1 polymer ?
#
loop_
_entity_poly.entity_id
_entity_poly.type
_entity_poly.pdbx_seq_one_letter_code
_entity_poly.pdbx_strand_id
1 'polypeptide(L)'
;MSTNLIASLRQQLPSIYGEHLPDEIRYRRADGQDVVVPLDAATVDELAFAIQTANAESLALGRRRTALEELHTEVRKRAARGADRIADVSWEG
;
A
#
# COMPACT_ATOMS: atom_id res chain seq x y z
N MET A 1 -28.97 7.39 -2.08
CA MET A 1 -29.04 6.67 -3.38
C MET A 1 -27.67 6.21 -3.88
N SER A 2 -26.57 6.52 -3.19
CA SER A 2 -25.18 6.14 -3.55
C SER A 2 -24.74 4.71 -3.23
N THR A 3 -25.25 4.13 -2.14
CA THR A 3 -24.86 2.78 -1.68
C THR A 3 -25.21 1.67 -2.67
N ASN A 4 -26.28 1.83 -3.45
CA ASN A 4 -26.64 0.88 -4.51
C ASN A 4 -25.66 0.90 -5.68
N LEU A 5 -25.07 2.06 -6.03
CA LEU A 5 -24.12 2.15 -7.13
C LEU A 5 -22.83 1.39 -6.82
N ILE A 6 -22.23 1.64 -5.65
CA ILE A 6 -20.97 1.00 -5.28
C ILE A 6 -21.14 -0.51 -5.15
N ALA A 7 -22.26 -0.97 -4.56
CA ALA A 7 -22.58 -2.39 -4.50
C ALA A 7 -22.71 -3.01 -5.91
N SER A 8 -23.36 -2.33 -6.85
CA SER A 8 -23.42 -2.78 -8.25
C SER A 8 -22.05 -2.80 -8.93
N LEU A 9 -21.21 -1.78 -8.71
CA LEU A 9 -19.85 -1.74 -9.28
C LEU A 9 -18.99 -2.91 -8.79
N ARG A 10 -19.05 -3.23 -7.48
CA ARG A 10 -18.35 -4.39 -6.91
C ARG A 10 -18.75 -5.71 -7.58
N GLN A 11 -20.02 -5.86 -7.97
CA GLN A 11 -20.54 -7.07 -8.62
C GLN A 11 -20.29 -7.10 -10.14
N GLN A 12 -20.26 -5.94 -10.80
CA GLN A 12 -20.12 -5.83 -12.25
C GLN A 12 -18.67 -5.90 -12.72
N LEU A 13 -17.69 -5.64 -11.83
CA LEU A 13 -16.29 -5.81 -12.17
C LEU A 13 -16.00 -7.29 -12.46
N PRO A 14 -15.44 -7.65 -13.63
CA PRO A 14 -15.18 -9.03 -14.02
C PRO A 14 -14.06 -9.71 -13.21
N SER A 15 -13.49 -9.01 -12.23
CA SER A 15 -12.35 -9.43 -11.44
C SER A 15 -12.79 -9.82 -10.03
N ILE A 16 -12.13 -10.85 -9.46
CA ILE A 16 -12.27 -11.21 -8.04
C ILE A 16 -11.98 -10.04 -7.09
N TYR A 17 -11.24 -9.03 -7.55
CA TYR A 17 -10.92 -7.85 -6.75
C TYR A 17 -12.05 -6.82 -6.70
N GLY A 18 -13.16 -7.05 -7.41
CA GLY A 18 -14.31 -6.16 -7.40
C GLY A 18 -14.85 -5.89 -6.00
N GLU A 19 -14.82 -6.89 -5.11
CA GLU A 19 -15.23 -6.76 -3.70
C GLU A 19 -14.36 -5.78 -2.89
N HIS A 20 -13.11 -5.57 -3.30
CA HIS A 20 -12.18 -4.65 -2.62
C HIS A 20 -12.29 -3.21 -3.10
N LEU A 21 -13.19 -2.91 -4.04
CA LEU A 21 -13.44 -1.54 -4.46
C LEU A 21 -13.85 -0.71 -3.23
N PRO A 22 -13.15 0.38 -2.91
CA PRO A 22 -13.43 1.15 -1.71
C PRO A 22 -14.66 2.04 -1.88
N ASP A 23 -15.26 2.50 -0.78
CA ASP A 23 -16.34 3.49 -0.85
C ASP A 23 -15.82 4.91 -1.17
N GLU A 24 -14.52 5.15 -0.94
CA GLU A 24 -13.82 6.41 -1.19
C GLU A 24 -12.44 6.13 -1.81
N ILE A 25 -11.99 6.99 -2.72
CA ILE A 25 -10.63 6.97 -3.24
C ILE A 25 -9.79 8.05 -2.56
N ARG A 26 -8.48 7.80 -2.46
CA ARG A 26 -7.51 8.72 -1.87
C ARG A 26 -6.36 8.94 -2.82
N TYR A 27 -5.94 10.19 -3.00
CA TYR A 27 -4.78 10.53 -3.80
C TYR A 27 -4.09 11.78 -3.28
N ARG A 28 -2.80 11.93 -3.60
CA ARG A 28 -2.03 13.13 -3.25
C ARG A 28 -1.88 14.04 -4.46
N ARG A 29 -2.22 15.31 -4.30
CA ARG A 29 -2.04 16.35 -5.32
C ARG A 29 -0.58 16.79 -5.42
N ALA A 30 -0.26 17.47 -6.53
CA ALA A 30 1.09 17.99 -6.78
C ALA A 30 1.57 19.01 -5.74
N ASP A 31 0.65 19.70 -5.07
CA ASP A 31 0.92 20.62 -3.95
C ASP A 31 1.12 19.90 -2.60
N GLY A 32 1.06 18.57 -2.59
CA GLY A 32 1.24 17.73 -1.41
C GLY A 32 -0.03 17.52 -0.57
N GLN A 33 -1.18 18.08 -0.98
CA GLN A 33 -2.43 17.88 -0.26
C GLN A 33 -3.00 16.48 -0.51
N ASP A 34 -3.44 15.83 0.57
CA ASP A 34 -4.19 14.58 0.49
C ASP A 34 -5.66 14.88 0.20
N VAL A 35 -6.19 14.22 -0.81
CA VAL A 35 -7.57 14.36 -1.26
C VAL A 35 -8.29 13.04 -1.05
N VAL A 36 -9.51 13.13 -0.52
CA VAL A 36 -10.42 12.01 -0.35
C VAL A 36 -11.71 12.33 -1.08
N VAL A 37 -12.15 11.44 -1.96
CA VAL A 37 -13.36 11.63 -2.77
C VAL A 37 -14.22 10.38 -2.67
N PRO A 38 -15.53 10.50 -2.40
CA PRO A 38 -16.46 9.38 -2.53
C PRO A 38 -16.37 8.77 -3.92
N LEU A 39 -16.30 7.44 -4.01
CA LEU A 39 -16.07 6.79 -5.30
C LEU A 39 -17.19 7.06 -6.32
N ASP A 40 -18.44 7.21 -5.83
CA ASP A 40 -19.59 7.55 -6.66
C ASP A 40 -19.59 8.99 -7.18
N ALA A 41 -18.75 9.86 -6.60
CA ALA A 41 -18.55 11.25 -7.04
C ALA A 41 -17.20 11.46 -7.75
N ALA A 42 -16.32 10.45 -7.75
CA ALA A 42 -14.98 10.56 -8.30
C ALA A 42 -15.00 10.62 -9.83
N THR A 43 -14.14 11.47 -10.39
CA THR A 43 -13.87 11.47 -11.83
C THR A 43 -12.90 10.35 -12.22
N VAL A 44 -12.84 10.02 -13.51
CA VAL A 44 -11.88 9.04 -14.05
C VAL A 44 -10.43 9.49 -13.82
N ASP A 45 -10.15 10.80 -13.91
CA ASP A 45 -8.83 11.36 -13.63
C ASP A 45 -8.44 11.21 -12.16
N GLU A 46 -9.38 11.46 -11.25
CA GLU A 46 -9.16 11.25 -9.81
C GLU A 46 -8.94 9.77 -9.47
N LEU A 47 -9.64 8.86 -10.15
CA LEU A 47 -9.37 7.43 -10.05
C LEU A 47 -7.95 7.09 -10.54
N ALA A 48 -7.49 7.69 -11.64
CA ALA A 48 -6.12 7.52 -12.12
C ALA A 48 -5.07 8.04 -11.11
N PHE A 49 -5.32 9.18 -10.47
CA PHE A 49 -4.45 9.70 -9.41
C PHE A 49 -4.44 8.80 -8.17
N ALA A 50 -5.58 8.23 -7.80
CA ALA A 50 -5.66 7.27 -6.70
C ALA A 50 -4.86 6.00 -7.00
N ILE A 51 -4.94 5.49 -8.23
CA ILE A 51 -4.11 4.35 -8.68
C ILE A 51 -2.63 4.70 -8.61
N GLN A 52 -2.22 5.88 -9.09
CA GLN A 52 -0.82 6.31 -9.03
C GLN A 52 -0.33 6.40 -7.57
N THR A 53 -1.15 6.96 -6.68
CA THR A 53 -0.85 7.10 -5.26
C THR A 53 -0.70 5.71 -4.61
N ALA A 54 -1.67 4.82 -4.81
CA ALA A 54 -1.64 3.46 -4.26
C ALA A 54 -0.43 2.66 -4.76
N ASN A 55 -0.05 2.83 -6.03
CA ASN A 55 1.17 2.22 -6.57
C ASN A 55 2.43 2.75 -5.90
N ALA A 56 2.54 4.06 -5.68
CA ALA A 56 3.67 4.65 -4.99
C ALA A 56 3.79 4.14 -3.53
N GLU A 57 2.65 4.03 -2.83
CA GLU A 57 2.58 3.48 -1.47
C GLU A 57 2.96 2.01 -1.43
N SER A 58 2.43 1.20 -2.35
CA SER A 58 2.76 -0.22 -2.49
C SER A 58 4.25 -0.44 -2.74
N LEU A 59 4.85 0.36 -3.64
CA LEU A 59 6.29 0.33 -3.89
C LEU A 59 7.11 0.74 -2.66
N ALA A 60 6.68 1.77 -1.93
CA ALA A 60 7.36 2.20 -0.71
C ALA A 60 7.30 1.11 0.38
N LEU A 61 6.14 0.49 0.56
CA LEU A 61 5.95 -0.63 1.48
C LEU A 61 6.81 -1.83 1.07
N GLY A 62 6.85 -2.15 -0.22
CA GLY A 62 7.69 -3.20 -0.79
C GLY A 62 9.17 -2.98 -0.49
N ARG A 63 9.70 -1.78 -0.79
CA ARG A 63 11.09 -1.42 -0.46
C ARG A 63 11.39 -1.57 1.03
N ARG A 64 10.49 -1.12 1.89
CA ARG A 64 10.63 -1.26 3.35
C ARG A 64 10.66 -2.73 3.77
N ARG A 65 9.76 -3.56 3.24
CA ARG A 65 9.73 -5.00 3.52
C ARG A 65 11.05 -5.66 3.10
N THR A 66 11.50 -5.41 1.87
CA THR A 66 12.76 -5.96 1.36
C THR A 66 13.95 -5.56 2.23
N ALA A 67 14.06 -4.30 2.62
CA ALA A 67 15.14 -3.86 3.51
C ALA A 67 15.14 -4.60 4.87
N LEU A 68 13.96 -4.90 5.41
CA LEU A 68 13.83 -5.69 6.65
C LEU A 68 14.20 -7.17 6.44
N GLU A 69 13.82 -7.76 5.31
CA GLU A 69 14.18 -9.14 4.94
C GLU A 69 15.70 -9.29 4.75
N GLU A 70 16.33 -8.32 4.10
CA GLU A 70 17.78 -8.24 3.92
C GLU A 70 18.48 -8.08 5.28
N LEU A 71 18.03 -7.14 6.11
CA LEU A 71 18.55 -6.94 7.47
C LEU A 71 18.46 -8.24 8.28
N HIS A 72 17.29 -8.91 8.27
CA HIS A 72 17.11 -10.18 8.97
C HIS A 72 18.09 -11.24 8.46
N THR A 73 18.27 -11.35 7.14
CA THR A 73 19.21 -12.30 6.53
C THR A 73 20.65 -12.02 6.98
N GLU A 74 21.07 -10.76 6.98
CA GLU A 74 22.42 -10.36 7.37
C GLU A 74 22.74 -10.59 8.85
N VAL A 75 21.79 -10.36 9.76
CA VAL A 75 22.02 -10.67 11.19
C VAL A 75 22.04 -12.17 11.45
N ARG A 76 21.26 -12.97 10.71
CA ARG A 76 21.31 -14.43 10.81
C ARG A 76 22.65 -15.01 10.36
N LYS A 77 23.23 -14.47 9.30
CA LYS A 77 24.60 -14.83 8.85
C LYS A 77 25.65 -14.58 9.95
N ARG A 78 25.40 -13.60 10.82
CA ARG A 78 26.23 -13.23 11.97
C ARG A 78 25.86 -13.98 13.26
N ALA A 79 25.20 -15.13 13.12
CA ALA A 79 24.79 -16.02 14.20
C ALA A 79 23.78 -15.43 15.21
N ALA A 80 23.13 -14.30 14.91
CA ALA A 80 22.08 -13.75 15.75
C ALA A 80 20.87 -14.70 15.83
N ARG A 81 20.29 -14.79 17.02
CA ARG A 81 19.15 -15.66 17.39
C ARG A 81 17.94 -14.82 17.77
N GLY A 82 16.79 -15.47 17.91
CA GLY A 82 15.50 -14.79 17.96
C GLY A 82 15.32 -13.73 19.06
N ALA A 83 16.02 -13.87 20.19
CA ALA A 83 15.95 -12.91 21.30
C ALA A 83 17.10 -11.88 21.29
N ASP A 84 18.06 -12.02 20.38
CA ASP A 84 19.22 -11.15 20.32
C ASP A 84 18.79 -9.77 19.78
N ARG A 85 19.35 -8.71 20.36
CA ARG A 85 19.06 -7.34 19.90
C ARG A 85 19.94 -7.03 18.70
N ILE A 86 19.39 -6.31 17.73
CA ILE A 86 20.14 -5.85 16.54
C ILE A 86 21.37 -5.03 16.93
N ALA A 87 21.28 -4.26 18.02
CA ALA A 87 22.38 -3.46 18.56
C ALA A 87 23.56 -4.28 19.10
N ASP A 88 23.31 -5.56 19.46
CA ASP A 88 24.33 -6.45 20.03
C ASP A 88 24.98 -7.34 18.96
N VAL A 89 24.54 -7.26 17.69
CA VAL A 89 25.11 -8.02 16.57
C VAL A 89 26.46 -7.41 16.19
N SER A 90 27.50 -8.23 16.13
CA SER A 90 28.80 -7.81 15.60
C SER A 90 28.71 -7.60 14.09
N TRP A 91 28.67 -6.34 13.66
CA TRP A 91 28.59 -5.94 12.26
C TRP A 91 29.94 -5.96 11.55
N GLU A 92 31.03 -5.96 12.32
CA GLU A 92 32.40 -6.00 11.82
C GLU A 92 32.72 -7.38 11.23
N GLY A 93 33.32 -7.36 10.04
CA GLY A 93 34.00 -8.46 9.38
C GLY A 93 35.37 -8.00 8.93
#